data_AF-A0A537YSI7-F1
#
_entry.id   AF-A0A537YSI7-F1
#
_cell.length_a   1.000
_cell.length_b   1.000
_cell.length_c   1.000
_cell.angle_alpha   90.00
_cell.angle_beta   90.00
_cell.angle_gamma   90.00
#
_symmetry.space_group_name_H-M   'P 1'
#
loop_
_entity.id
_entity.type
_entity.pdbx_description
1 polymer ?
#
loop_
_entity_poly.entity_id
_entity_poly.type
_entity_poly.pdbx_seq_one_letter_code
_entity_poly.pdbx_strand_id
1 'polypeptide(L)'
;EELQVLQRERKRRIEAAEAFRSGGRDEQAEAEEQELAVLQEFMPEPLSEEDLEEIVDDAIAENGATSMRDFGRVMADVMPQVSGRADGSVVSQLVKEKLA
;
A
#
# COMPACT_ATOMS: atom_id res chain seq x y z
N GLU A 1 -14.12 -0.84 -5.41
CA GLU A 1 -14.59 -1.51 -4.18
C GLU A 1 -13.95 -2.88 -4.00
N GLU A 2 -13.96 -3.75 -5.00
CA GLU A 2 -13.40 -5.13 -4.90
C GLU A 2 -11.90 -5.18 -4.54
N LEU A 3 -11.06 -4.43 -5.26
CA LEU A 3 -9.62 -4.36 -4.96
C LEU A 3 -9.31 -3.81 -3.55
N GLN A 4 -10.16 -2.94 -3.02
CA GLN A 4 -9.99 -2.40 -1.67
C GLN A 4 -10.29 -3.46 -0.60
N VAL A 5 -11.25 -4.35 -0.88
CA VAL A 5 -11.53 -5.51 0.00
C VAL A 5 -10.33 -6.45 -0.03
N LEU A 6 -9.80 -6.77 -1.20
CA LEU A 6 -8.62 -7.64 -1.32
C LEU A 6 -7.39 -7.04 -0.63
N GLN A 7 -7.15 -5.73 -0.76
CA GLN A 7 -6.08 -5.04 -0.02
C GLN A 7 -6.26 -5.11 1.50
N ARG A 8 -7.49 -4.95 1.99
CA ARG A 8 -7.79 -5.05 3.42
C ARG A 8 -7.53 -6.45 3.94
N GLU A 9 -7.98 -7.49 3.22
CA GLU A 9 -7.72 -8.87 3.59
C GLU A 9 -6.22 -9.19 3.53
N ARG A 10 -5.49 -8.71 2.50
CA ARG A 10 -4.02 -8.85 2.41
C ARG A 10 -3.35 -8.31 3.68
N LYS A 11 -3.69 -7.08 4.08
CA LYS A 11 -3.15 -6.46 5.29
C LYS A 11 -3.46 -7.27 6.54
N ARG A 12 -4.71 -7.72 6.69
CA ARG A 12 -5.13 -8.55 7.82
C ARG A 12 -4.33 -9.84 7.94
N ARG A 13 -4.03 -10.51 6.82
CA ARG A 13 -3.21 -11.73 6.80
C ARG A 13 -1.78 -11.47 7.22
N ILE A 14 -1.16 -10.39 6.73
CA ILE A 14 0.18 -9.98 7.13
C ILE A 14 0.24 -9.71 8.64
N GLU A 15 -0.68 -8.90 9.15
CA GLU A 15 -0.76 -8.57 10.58
C GLU A 15 -1.03 -9.81 11.44
N ALA A 16 -1.88 -10.73 10.99
CA ALA A 16 -2.14 -11.99 11.68
C ALA A 16 -0.93 -12.92 11.71
N ALA A 17 -0.23 -13.07 10.57
CA ALA A 17 0.99 -13.86 10.48
C ALA A 17 2.08 -13.34 11.42
N GLU A 18 2.29 -12.03 11.45
CA GLU A 18 3.24 -11.38 12.36
C GLU A 18 2.83 -11.56 13.82
N ALA A 19 1.55 -11.38 14.15
CA ALA A 19 1.04 -11.59 15.50
C ALA A 19 1.23 -13.05 15.97
N PHE A 20 0.93 -14.04 15.14
CA PHE A 20 1.14 -15.46 15.46
C PHE A 20 2.62 -15.79 15.65
N ARG A 21 3.49 -15.31 14.75
CA ARG A 21 4.94 -15.51 14.83
C ARG A 21 5.52 -14.88 16.09
N SER A 22 5.11 -13.66 16.43
CA SER A 22 5.53 -12.99 17.67
C SER A 22 5.07 -13.73 18.93
N GLY A 23 3.96 -14.46 18.85
CA GLY A 23 3.42 -15.31 19.92
C GLY A 23 3.97 -16.74 19.96
N GLY A 24 4.94 -17.09 19.11
CA GLY A 24 5.51 -18.44 19.03
C GLY A 24 4.55 -19.49 18.45
N ARG A 25 3.58 -19.07 17.63
CA ARG A 25 2.56 -19.93 17.00
C ARG A 25 2.86 -20.10 15.51
N ASP A 26 4.02 -20.69 15.19
CA ASP A 26 4.56 -20.73 13.83
C ASP A 26 3.63 -21.42 12.82
N GLU A 27 2.98 -22.53 13.18
CA GLU A 27 2.04 -23.23 12.29
C GLU A 27 0.89 -22.33 11.81
N GLN A 28 0.43 -21.41 12.67
CA GLN A 28 -0.64 -20.49 12.32
C GLN A 28 -0.13 -19.29 11.53
N ALA A 29 1.10 -18.85 11.79
CA ALA A 29 1.75 -17.85 10.94
C ALA A 29 1.90 -18.38 9.51
N GLU A 30 2.37 -19.62 9.35
CA GLU A 30 2.51 -20.29 8.06
C GLU A 30 1.15 -20.46 7.35
N ALA A 31 0.09 -20.78 8.09
CA ALA A 31 -1.25 -20.87 7.51
C ALA A 31 -1.74 -19.52 6.93
N GLU A 32 -1.53 -18.42 7.67
CA GLU A 32 -1.87 -17.07 7.18
C GLU A 32 -1.02 -16.67 5.97
N GLU A 33 0.26 -17.04 5.93
CA GLU A 33 1.15 -16.79 4.80
C GLU A 33 0.75 -17.58 3.54
N GLN A 34 0.29 -18.83 3.71
CA GLN A 34 -0.26 -19.62 2.59
C GLN A 34 -1.53 -18.99 2.03
N GLU A 35 -2.45 -18.54 2.89
CA GLU A 35 -3.67 -17.85 2.45
C GLU A 35 -3.34 -16.49 1.80
N LEU A 36 -2.33 -15.78 2.32
CA LEU A 36 -1.81 -14.55 1.71
C LEU A 36 -1.28 -14.82 0.29
N ALA A 37 -0.54 -15.91 0.08
CA ALA A 37 -0.01 -16.27 -1.23
C ALA A 37 -1.13 -16.51 -2.25
N VAL A 38 -2.18 -17.25 -1.85
CA VAL A 38 -3.37 -17.47 -2.71
C VAL A 38 -4.08 -16.15 -3.01
N LEU A 39 -4.24 -15.27 -2.02
CA LEU A 39 -4.87 -13.97 -2.21
C LEU A 39 -4.10 -13.09 -3.21
N GLN A 40 -2.77 -13.14 -3.18
CA GLN A 40 -1.90 -12.36 -4.08
C GLN A 40 -2.08 -12.73 -5.56
N GLU A 41 -2.50 -13.96 -5.89
CA GLU A 41 -2.80 -14.36 -7.28
C GLU A 41 -3.97 -13.59 -7.88
N PHE A 42 -4.85 -13.02 -7.05
CA PHE A 42 -6.00 -12.22 -7.47
C PHE A 42 -5.76 -10.71 -7.41
N MET A 43 -4.55 -10.30 -7.02
CA MET A 43 -4.18 -8.89 -6.90
C MET A 43 -3.23 -8.49 -8.04
N PRO A 44 -3.26 -7.22 -8.46
CA PRO A 44 -2.23 -6.72 -9.35
C PRO A 44 -0.86 -6.74 -8.66
N GLU A 45 0.21 -6.81 -9.44
CA GLU A 45 1.58 -6.87 -8.93
C GLU A 45 1.86 -5.66 -8.01
N PRO A 46 2.31 -5.91 -6.76
CA PRO A 46 2.58 -4.84 -5.82
C PRO A 46 3.70 -3.94 -6.34
N LEU A 47 3.60 -2.65 -6.07
CA LEU A 47 4.69 -1.71 -6.34
C LEU A 47 5.83 -1.96 -5.34
N SER A 48 7.07 -1.81 -5.80
CA SER A 48 8.19 -1.65 -4.89
C SER A 48 8.12 -0.28 -4.20
N GLU A 49 8.90 -0.11 -3.13
CA GLU A 49 9.00 1.19 -2.44
C GLU A 49 9.56 2.27 -3.39
N GLU A 50 10.59 1.92 -4.18
CA GLU A 50 11.21 2.81 -5.17
C GLU A 50 10.20 3.22 -6.26
N ASP A 51 9.44 2.28 -6.83
CA ASP A 51 8.43 2.61 -7.86
C ASP A 51 7.33 3.52 -7.29
N LEU A 52 6.94 3.28 -6.03
CA LEU A 52 5.93 4.10 -5.36
C LEU A 52 6.45 5.52 -5.10
N GLU A 53 7.71 5.65 -4.70
CA GLU A 53 8.36 6.95 -4.52
C GLU A 53 8.44 7.73 -5.84
N GLU A 54 8.83 7.07 -6.93
CA GLU A 54 8.91 7.69 -8.26
C GLU A 54 7.54 8.22 -8.71
N ILE A 55 6.48 7.41 -8.60
CA ILE A 55 5.11 7.83 -8.93
C ILE A 55 4.67 9.06 -8.13
N VAL A 56 5.02 9.11 -6.85
CA VAL A 56 4.68 10.26 -5.99
C VAL A 56 5.49 11.49 -6.38
N ASP A 57 6.79 11.36 -6.63
CA ASP A 57 7.66 12.46 -7.02
C ASP A 57 7.22 13.08 -8.36
N ASP A 58 6.90 12.23 -9.33
CA ASP A 58 6.37 12.67 -10.63
C ASP A 58 5.05 13.42 -10.44
N ALA A 59 4.12 12.88 -9.66
CA ALA A 59 2.85 13.56 -9.40
C ALA A 59 3.03 14.90 -8.68
N ILE A 60 4.00 15.03 -7.76
CA ILE A 60 4.33 16.30 -7.10
C ILE A 60 4.88 17.29 -8.13
N ALA A 61 5.80 16.86 -8.98
CA ALA A 61 6.43 17.68 -10.00
C ALA A 61 5.42 18.17 -11.06
N GLU A 62 4.57 17.28 -11.58
CA GLU A 62 3.52 17.60 -12.56
C GLU A 62 2.51 18.62 -12.03
N ASN A 63 2.19 18.54 -10.74
CA ASN A 63 1.29 19.46 -10.08
C ASN A 63 1.94 20.79 -9.66
N GLY A 64 3.27 20.89 -9.75
CA GLY A 64 4.02 21.99 -9.14
C GLY A 64 3.73 22.12 -7.65
N ALA A 65 3.49 20.99 -6.98
CA ALA A 65 3.11 20.96 -5.58
C ALA A 65 4.30 21.33 -4.70
N THR A 66 4.07 22.23 -3.73
CA THR A 66 5.14 22.77 -2.87
C THR A 66 4.79 22.77 -1.39
N SER A 67 3.55 22.39 -1.05
CA SER A 67 3.11 22.37 0.33
C SER A 67 1.95 21.41 0.55
N MET A 68 1.66 21.14 1.82
CA MET A 68 0.47 20.40 2.26
C MET A 68 -0.87 20.91 1.71
N ARG A 69 -0.96 22.14 1.20
CA ARG A 69 -2.18 22.64 0.53
C ARG A 69 -2.47 21.89 -0.77
N ASP A 70 -1.42 21.34 -1.40
CA ASP A 70 -1.49 20.61 -2.66
C ASP A 70 -1.80 19.11 -2.46
N PHE A 71 -1.77 18.63 -1.22
CA PHE A 71 -1.94 17.22 -0.86
C PHE A 71 -3.14 16.57 -1.54
N GLY A 72 -4.31 17.20 -1.48
CA GLY A 72 -5.54 16.63 -2.04
C GLY A 72 -5.47 16.46 -3.56
N ARG A 73 -4.75 17.34 -4.25
CA ARG A 73 -4.55 17.29 -5.69
C ARG A 73 -3.53 16.22 -6.07
N VAL A 74 -2.38 16.17 -5.39
CA VAL A 74 -1.39 15.10 -5.60
C VAL A 74 -2.00 13.72 -5.35
N MET A 75 -2.79 13.56 -4.28
CA MET A 75 -3.50 12.31 -4.01
C MET A 75 -4.51 11.94 -5.11
N ALA A 76 -5.17 12.92 -5.74
CA ALA A 76 -6.11 12.65 -6.82
C ALA A 76 -5.42 12.03 -8.04
N ASP A 77 -4.17 12.41 -8.30
CA ASP A 77 -3.37 11.93 -9.44
C ASP A 77 -2.63 10.63 -9.15
N VAL A 78 -2.13 10.44 -7.92
CA VAL A 78 -1.40 9.23 -7.51
C VAL A 78 -2.33 8.03 -7.34
N MET A 79 -3.49 8.21 -6.67
CA MET A 79 -4.34 7.08 -6.26
C MET A 79 -4.79 6.16 -7.42
N PRO A 80 -5.17 6.67 -8.60
CA PRO A 80 -5.50 5.81 -9.75
C PRO A 80 -4.32 4.94 -10.22
N GLN A 81 -3.09 5.42 -10.09
CA GLN A 81 -1.87 4.73 -10.56
C GLN A 81 -1.44 3.59 -9.61
N VAL A 82 -1.74 3.74 -8.32
CA VAL A 82 -1.30 2.82 -7.26
C VAL A 82 -2.42 1.92 -6.72
N SER A 83 -3.66 2.14 -7.16
CA SER A 83 -4.85 1.39 -6.71
C SER A 83 -4.67 -0.12 -6.91
N GLY A 84 -4.89 -0.90 -5.86
CA GLY A 84 -4.67 -2.35 -5.88
C GLY A 84 -3.21 -2.78 -5.69
N ARG A 85 -2.24 -1.89 -5.99
CA ARG A 85 -0.80 -2.20 -5.99
C ARG A 85 -0.05 -1.70 -4.76
N ALA A 86 -0.55 -0.66 -4.10
CA ALA A 86 -0.03 -0.14 -2.83
C ALA A 86 -1.15 0.15 -1.83
N ASP A 87 -0.83 0.12 -0.54
CA ASP A 87 -1.76 0.51 0.53
C ASP A 87 -1.98 2.04 0.50
N GLY A 88 -3.22 2.49 0.40
CA GLY A 88 -3.54 3.92 0.30
C GLY A 88 -3.12 4.75 1.52
N SER A 89 -3.00 4.13 2.71
CA SER A 89 -2.47 4.81 3.90
C SER A 89 -0.96 5.04 3.81
N VAL A 90 -0.21 4.09 3.25
CA VAL A 90 1.23 4.23 2.96
C VAL A 90 1.45 5.33 1.92
N VAL A 91 0.70 5.30 0.82
CA VAL A 91 0.73 6.36 -0.21
C VAL A 91 0.44 7.73 0.42
N SER A 92 -0.62 7.82 1.23
CA SER A 92 -0.98 9.06 1.91
C SER A 92 0.12 9.58 2.83
N GLN A 93 0.81 8.70 3.54
CA GLN A 93 1.89 9.07 4.43
C GLN A 93 3.09 9.59 3.65
N LEU A 94 3.50 8.87 2.60
CA LEU A 94 4.61 9.27 1.74
C LEU A 94 4.39 10.64 1.09
N VAL A 95 3.19 10.90 0.57
CA VAL A 95 2.84 12.21 -0.01
C VAL A 95 2.91 13.33 1.05
N LYS A 96 2.49 13.05 2.29
CA LYS A 96 2.61 14.04 3.39
C LYS A 96 4.06 14.31 3.73
N GLU A 97 4.90 13.28 3.78
CA GLU A 97 6.33 13.40 4.09
C GLU A 97 7.06 14.23 3.01
N LYS A 98 6.73 14.04 1.74
CA LYS A 98 7.34 14.80 0.62
C LYS A 98 6.82 16.24 0.48
N LEU A 99 5.66 16.58 1.06
CA LEU A 99 5.05 17.92 1.01
C LEU A 99 5.17 18.73 2.31
N ALA A 100 5.80 18.16 3.34
CA ALA A 100 6.05 18.81 4.64
C ALA A 100 7.26 19.74 4.58
#